data_AF-A0A380FET8-F1
#
_entry.id   AF-A0A380FET8-F1
#
_cell.length_a   1.000
_cell.length_b   1.000
_cell.length_c   1.000
_cell.angle_alpha   90.00
_cell.angle_beta   90.00
_cell.angle_gamma   90.00
#
_symmetry.space_group_name_H-M   'P 1'
#
loop_
_entity.id
_entity.type
_entity.pdbx_description
1 polymer ?
#
loop_
_entity_poly.entity_id
_entity_poly.type
_entity_poly.pdbx_seq_one_letter_code
_entity_poly.pdbx_strand_id
1 'polypeptide(L)'
;MLKRVTHQVVTKQQQWIKVGNALQLLDTPGILWPKFEDQLVGKKLSITGAIKDSIVHLDEVAIYGLEFLKEHDFEGLTKHYNVDVDKDAEILEWFECNW
;
A
#
# COMPACT_ATOMS: atom_id res chain seq x y z
N MET A 1 41.46 10.19 -1.22
CA MET A 1 41.11 8.75 -1.20
C MET A 1 40.03 8.55 -0.15
N LEU A 2 38.75 8.59 -0.57
CA LEU A 2 37.60 8.53 0.35
C LEU A 2 37.30 7.05 0.70
N LYS A 3 37.67 6.62 1.91
CA LYS A 3 37.21 5.34 2.45
C LYS A 3 35.74 5.49 2.86
N ARG A 4 34.83 4.94 2.06
CA ARG A 4 33.48 4.59 2.54
C ARG A 4 33.64 3.43 3.51
N VAL A 5 33.38 3.66 4.79
CA VAL A 5 33.21 2.62 5.81
C VAL A 5 31.75 2.69 6.25
N THR A 6 30.95 1.70 5.87
CA THR A 6 29.65 1.44 6.49
C THR A 6 29.86 0.46 7.63
N HIS A 7 30.14 0.96 8.83
CA HIS A 7 29.97 0.16 10.04
C HIS A 7 28.53 0.32 10.52
N GLN A 8 27.81 -0.80 10.53
CA GLN A 8 26.45 -0.90 11.04
C GLN A 8 26.47 -0.79 12.57
N VAL A 9 26.58 0.43 13.10
CA VAL A 9 25.95 0.99 14.32
C VAL A 9 26.46 2.44 14.41
N VAL A 10 25.98 3.30 13.52
CA VAL A 10 26.14 4.75 13.63
C VAL A 10 24.75 5.33 13.44
N THR A 11 24.20 5.99 14.45
CA THR A 11 22.96 6.75 14.29
C THR A 11 23.26 7.88 13.31
N LYS A 12 22.55 7.90 12.18
CA LYS A 12 22.66 9.03 11.25
C LYS A 12 22.16 10.27 11.97
N GLN A 13 23.03 11.27 12.16
CA GLN A 13 22.59 12.59 12.60
C GLN A 13 21.69 13.20 11.54
N GLN A 14 20.68 13.98 11.96
CA GLN A 14 19.82 14.70 11.03
C GLN A 14 20.68 15.67 10.19
N GLN A 15 20.56 15.58 8.86
CA GLN A 15 21.29 16.45 7.94
C GLN A 15 20.31 17.34 7.16
N TRP A 16 20.72 18.58 6.95
CA TRP A 16 20.04 19.53 6.08
C TRP A 16 20.58 19.39 4.66
N ILE A 17 19.74 18.94 3.74
CA ILE A 17 20.03 18.83 2.31
C ILE A 17 19.62 20.16 1.65
N LYS A 18 20.57 20.86 1.03
CA LYS A 18 20.27 22.08 0.26
C LYS A 18 19.59 21.70 -1.05
N VAL A 19 18.45 22.33 -1.33
CA VAL A 19 17.74 22.23 -2.62
C VAL A 19 17.73 23.61 -3.26
N GLY A 20 18.47 23.75 -4.36
CA GLY A 20 18.70 25.04 -5.00
C GLY A 20 19.42 26.04 -4.07
N ASN A 21 19.13 27.33 -4.23
CA ASN A 21 19.82 28.40 -3.50
C ASN A 21 19.13 28.85 -2.19
N ALA A 22 17.86 28.47 -1.97
CA ALA A 22 17.04 29.04 -0.91
C ALA A 22 16.32 28.01 -0.02
N LEU A 23 16.33 26.72 -0.36
CA LEU A 23 15.62 25.69 0.42
C LEU A 23 16.61 24.74 1.09
N GLN A 24 16.34 24.39 2.34
CA GLN A 24 16.99 23.28 3.03
C GLN A 24 15.92 22.29 3.48
N LEU A 25 16.10 21.02 3.11
CA LEU A 25 15.22 19.91 3.49
C LEU A 25 15.91 19.07 4.56
N LEU A 26 15.16 18.70 5.59
CA LEU A 26 15.63 17.75 6.60
C LEU A 26 15.52 16.33 6.05
N ASP A 27 16.61 15.57 6.05
CA ASP A 27 16.66 14.18 5.53
C ASP A 27 15.90 13.15 6.38
N THR A 28 15.29 13.58 7.48
CA THR A 28 14.38 12.76 8.29
C THR A 28 12.98 13.36 8.23
N PRO A 29 12.11 12.90 7.32
CA PRO A 29 10.72 13.33 7.32
C PRO A 29 10.06 12.95 8.65
N GLY A 30 9.18 13.81 9.16
CA GLY A 30 8.40 13.49 10.36
C GLY A 30 7.49 12.29 10.10
N ILE A 31 7.61 11.24 10.90
CA ILE A 31 6.67 10.11 10.87
C ILE A 31 5.50 10.46 11.77
N LEU A 32 4.35 10.73 11.16
CA LEU A 32 3.09 10.80 11.89
C LEU A 32 2.44 9.43 11.84
N TRP A 33 2.12 8.87 12.99
CA TRP A 33 1.23 7.71 13.09
C TRP A 33 -0.20 8.23 13.09
N PRO A 34 -0.96 8.15 11.99
CA PRO A 34 -2.40 8.34 12.06
C PRO A 34 -2.98 7.31 13.05
N LYS A 35 -3.85 7.76 13.96
CA LYS A 35 -4.65 6.85 14.79
C LYS A 35 -5.68 6.22 13.87
N PHE A 36 -5.51 4.95 13.53
CA PHE A 36 -6.43 4.22 12.66
C PHE A 36 -7.63 3.74 13.47
N GLU A 37 -8.63 4.60 13.63
CA GLU A 37 -9.92 4.19 14.16
C GLU A 37 -10.88 3.75 13.03
N ASP A 38 -10.63 4.19 11.79
CA ASP A 38 -11.43 3.85 10.62
C ASP A 38 -10.85 2.63 9.88
N GLN A 39 -11.63 1.54 9.85
CA GLN A 39 -11.28 0.31 9.14
C GLN A 39 -11.14 0.51 7.63
N LEU A 40 -11.91 1.41 7.01
CA LEU A 40 -11.82 1.69 5.56
C LEU A 40 -10.47 2.33 5.21
N VAL A 41 -9.99 3.26 6.05
CA VAL A 41 -8.65 3.85 5.90
C VAL A 41 -7.58 2.78 6.02
N GLY A 42 -7.74 1.84 6.96
CA GLY A 42 -6.87 0.67 7.10
C GLY A 42 -6.80 -0.17 5.82
N LYS A 43 -7.96 -0.51 5.23
CA LYS A 43 -8.04 -1.29 3.98
C LYS A 43 -7.35 -0.58 2.81
N LYS A 44 -7.57 0.72 2.65
CA LYS A 44 -6.91 1.55 1.61
C LYS A 44 -5.40 1.65 1.79
N LEU A 45 -4.92 1.74 3.02
CA LEU A 45 -3.48 1.77 3.28
C LEU A 45 -2.85 0.40 3.09
N SER A 46 -3.56 -0.67 3.42
CA SER A 46 -3.09 -2.03 3.19
C SER A 46 -2.97 -2.34 1.69
N ILE A 47 -3.99 -2.02 0.89
CA ILE A 47 -3.97 -2.33 -0.54
C ILE A 47 -2.89 -1.55 -1.31
N THR A 48 -2.48 -0.39 -0.78
CA THR A 48 -1.37 0.42 -1.32
C THR A 48 0.00 0.04 -0.76
N GLY A 49 0.07 -0.91 0.17
CA GLY A 49 1.32 -1.37 0.79
C GLY A 49 1.93 -0.38 1.80
N ALA A 50 1.16 0.61 2.26
CA ALA A 50 1.63 1.63 3.20
C ALA A 50 1.75 1.12 4.64
N ILE A 51 1.06 0.01 4.97
CA ILE A 51 1.10 -0.66 6.28
C ILE A 51 1.38 -2.15 6.10
N LYS A 52 1.83 -2.81 7.18
CA LYS A 52 2.11 -4.25 7.17
C LYS A 52 0.81 -5.07 7.20
N ASP A 53 0.80 -6.15 6.42
CA ASP A 53 -0.28 -7.13 6.34
C ASP A 53 -0.75 -7.69 7.69
N SER A 54 0.16 -7.84 8.66
CA SER A 54 -0.15 -8.39 9.99
C SER A 54 -1.07 -7.50 10.84
N ILE A 55 -1.41 -6.30 10.37
CA ILE A 55 -2.20 -5.29 11.09
C ILE A 55 -3.68 -5.36 10.69
N VAL A 56 -4.01 -6.06 9.60
CA VAL A 56 -5.36 -6.12 9.02
C VAL A 56 -5.75 -7.54 8.61
N HIS A 57 -7.04 -7.79 8.49
CA HIS A 57 -7.59 -9.03 7.94
C HIS A 57 -7.44 -9.02 6.41
N LEU A 58 -6.52 -9.83 5.88
CA LEU A 58 -6.16 -9.81 4.46
C LEU A 58 -7.28 -10.26 3.52
N ASP A 59 -8.13 -11.17 3.97
CA ASP A 59 -9.37 -11.58 3.31
C ASP A 59 -10.31 -10.38 3.12
N GLU A 60 -10.52 -9.57 4.15
CA GLU A 60 -11.33 -8.35 4.02
C GLU A 60 -10.69 -7.30 3.11
N VAL A 61 -9.36 -7.20 3.11
CA VAL A 61 -8.63 -6.29 2.20
C VAL A 61 -8.76 -6.77 0.74
N ALA A 62 -8.69 -8.08 0.51
CA ALA A 62 -8.86 -8.67 -0.82
C ALA A 62 -10.29 -8.47 -1.35
N ILE A 63 -11.31 -8.72 -0.51
CA ILE A 63 -12.72 -8.47 -0.85
C ILE A 63 -12.90 -6.99 -1.23
N TYR A 64 -12.41 -6.07 -0.37
CA TYR A 64 -12.46 -4.63 -0.66
C TYR A 64 -11.77 -4.26 -1.98
N GLY A 65 -10.60 -4.83 -2.26
CA GLY A 65 -9.87 -4.58 -3.50
C GLY A 65 -10.61 -5.07 -4.74
N LEU A 66 -11.23 -6.25 -4.66
CA LEU A 66 -12.02 -6.81 -5.75
C LEU A 66 -13.30 -6.03 -5.99
N GLU A 67 -14.02 -5.62 -4.94
CA GLU A 67 -15.18 -4.73 -5.05
C GLU A 67 -14.81 -3.41 -5.70
N PHE A 68 -13.70 -2.81 -5.26
CA PHE A 68 -13.20 -1.55 -5.81
C PHE A 68 -12.90 -1.67 -7.31
N LEU A 69 -12.20 -2.74 -7.73
CA LEU A 69 -11.90 -2.99 -9.14
C LEU A 69 -13.15 -3.34 -9.95
N LYS A 70 -14.09 -4.12 -9.39
CA LYS A 70 -15.39 -4.42 -10.02
C LYS A 70 -16.20 -3.15 -10.30
N GLU A 71 -16.16 -2.18 -9.41
CA GLU A 71 -16.85 -0.91 -9.56
C GLU A 71 -16.15 0.03 -10.57
N HIS A 72 -14.82 0.10 -10.52
CA HIS A 72 -14.06 1.14 -11.23
C HIS A 72 -13.36 0.68 -12.52
N ASP A 73 -12.99 -0.60 -12.63
CA ASP A 73 -12.28 -1.17 -13.78
C ASP A 73 -12.53 -2.69 -13.93
N PHE A 74 -13.80 -3.05 -14.14
CA PHE A 74 -14.20 -4.45 -14.27
C PHE A 74 -13.55 -5.14 -15.49
N GLU A 75 -13.45 -4.43 -16.63
CA GLU A 75 -12.83 -4.99 -17.84
C GLU A 75 -11.32 -5.23 -17.63
N GLY A 76 -10.62 -4.30 -16.98
CA GLY A 76 -9.23 -4.50 -16.61
C GLY A 76 -9.04 -5.69 -15.68
N LEU A 77 -9.92 -5.84 -14.68
CA LEU A 77 -9.91 -6.96 -13.74
C LEU A 77 -10.08 -8.32 -14.44
N THR A 78 -11.14 -8.49 -15.22
CA THR A 78 -11.44 -9.76 -15.91
C THR A 78 -10.37 -10.11 -16.93
N LYS A 79 -9.88 -9.12 -17.68
CA LYS A 79 -8.79 -9.31 -18.64
C LYS A 79 -7.46 -9.66 -17.98
N HIS A 80 -7.14 -9.04 -16.84
CA HIS A 80 -5.89 -9.30 -16.13
C HIS A 80 -5.82 -10.73 -15.61
N TYR A 81 -6.91 -11.22 -15.03
CA TYR A 81 -6.99 -12.57 -14.49
C TYR A 81 -7.48 -13.61 -15.51
N ASN A 82 -7.90 -13.19 -16.71
CA ASN A 82 -8.48 -14.03 -17.75
C ASN A 82 -9.65 -14.90 -17.23
N VAL A 83 -10.59 -14.24 -16.57
CA VAL A 83 -11.78 -14.88 -15.99
C VAL A 83 -13.05 -14.35 -16.64
N ASP A 84 -14.04 -15.22 -16.76
CA ASP A 84 -15.40 -14.87 -17.18
C ASP A 84 -16.31 -15.01 -15.95
N VAL A 85 -16.66 -13.87 -15.35
CA VAL A 85 -17.45 -13.79 -14.12
C VAL A 85 -18.60 -12.81 -14.33
N ASP A 86 -19.73 -13.07 -13.69
CA ASP A 86 -20.85 -12.13 -13.71
C ASP A 86 -20.49 -10.90 -12.87
N LYS A 87 -20.64 -9.71 -13.47
CA LYS A 87 -20.41 -8.45 -12.78
C LYS A 87 -21.41 -8.28 -11.64
N ASP A 88 -22.63 -8.76 -11.75
CA ASP A 88 -23.67 -8.55 -10.74
C ASP A 88 -23.59 -9.55 -9.57
N ALA A 89 -22.87 -10.67 -9.75
CA ALA A 89 -22.61 -11.66 -8.70
C ALA A 89 -21.82 -11.08 -7.52
N GLU A 90 -22.02 -11.65 -6.33
CA GLU A 90 -21.23 -11.29 -5.15
C GLU A 90 -19.77 -11.75 -5.31
N ILE A 91 -18.82 -11.01 -4.73
CA ILE A 91 -17.39 -11.35 -4.83
C ILE A 91 -17.11 -12.76 -4.28
N LEU A 92 -17.85 -13.20 -3.25
CA LEU A 92 -17.71 -14.54 -2.69
C LEU A 92 -18.11 -15.64 -3.69
N GLU A 93 -19.13 -15.40 -4.52
CA GLU A 93 -19.59 -16.37 -5.53
C GLU A 93 -18.52 -16.62 -6.61
N TRP A 94 -17.71 -15.61 -6.91
CA TRP A 94 -16.59 -15.76 -7.86
C TRP A 94 -15.54 -16.79 -7.39
N PHE A 95 -15.43 -17.00 -6.08
CA PHE A 95 -14.53 -18.01 -5.50
C PHE A 95 -15.16 -19.41 -5.46
N GLU A 96 -16.49 -19.52 -5.49
CA GLU A 96 -17.19 -20.81 -5.49
C GLU A 96 -17.28 -21.43 -6.90
N CYS A 97 -17.18 -20.61 -7.96
CA CYS A 97 -17.27 -21.09 -9.35
C CYS A 97 -16.02 -21.82 -9.89
N ASN A 98 -14.96 -22.01 -9.10
CA ASN A 98 -13.67 -22.54 -9.59
C ASN A 98 -13.00 -23.63 -8.72
N TRP A 99 -13.76 -24.44 -7.97
CA TRP A 99 -13.24 -25.64 -7.28
C TRP A 99 -14.13 -26.86 -7.47
#